data_AF-A0A556SAY5-F1
#
_entry.id   AF-A0A556SAY5-F1
#
_cell.length_a   1.000
_cell.length_b   1.000
_cell.length_c   1.000
_cell.angle_alpha   90.00
_cell.angle_beta   90.00
_cell.angle_gamma   90.00
#
_symmetry.space_group_name_H-M   'P 1'
#
loop_
_entity.id
_entity.type
_entity.pdbx_description
1 polymer ?
#
loop_
_entity_poly.entity_id
_entity_poly.type
_entity_poly.pdbx_seq_one_letter_code
_entity_poly.pdbx_strand_id
1 'polypeptide(L)'
;MKHPIKKLSQIRLLKWYLVAITLFAIITLLSPQQLPVVAYKLALVLLSAVIGYHLDRALFPYASPGGYLYNDWKEFGPDFYTKQYIESLEKNEQPEAIDSKMCAEYPVLDEYRTLFAVVLIRRALIVSAVIFGVTLGL
;
A
#
# COMPACT_ATOMS: atom_id res chain seq x y z
N MET A 1 -11.18 15.53 -26.00
CA MET A 1 -10.16 16.11 -25.09
C MET A 1 -10.52 15.75 -23.65
N LYS A 2 -9.77 14.86 -22.98
CA LYS A 2 -10.02 14.48 -21.58
C LYS A 2 -9.65 15.68 -20.69
N HIS A 3 -10.62 16.30 -20.02
CA HIS A 3 -10.38 17.43 -19.11
C HIS A 3 -9.32 17.07 -18.05
N PRO A 4 -8.33 17.94 -17.79
CA PRO A 4 -7.23 17.68 -16.84
C PRO A 4 -7.73 17.42 -15.40
N ILE A 5 -8.90 17.94 -15.05
CA ILE A 5 -9.55 17.76 -13.74
C ILE A 5 -9.94 16.29 -13.49
N LYS A 6 -10.34 15.54 -14.54
CA LYS A 6 -10.66 14.10 -14.37
C LYS A 6 -9.42 13.28 -14.02
N LYS A 7 -8.23 13.66 -14.53
CA LYS A 7 -6.96 12.97 -14.24
C LYS A 7 -6.54 13.15 -12.78
N LEU A 8 -6.78 14.33 -12.19
CA LEU A 8 -6.53 14.59 -10.77
C LEU A 8 -7.47 13.79 -9.86
N SER A 9 -8.74 13.63 -10.23
CA SER A 9 -9.69 12.84 -9.44
C SER A 9 -9.36 11.34 -9.35
N GLN A 10 -8.52 10.82 -10.26
CA GLN A 10 -8.09 9.43 -10.25
C GLN A 10 -6.99 9.15 -9.19
N ILE A 11 -6.42 10.20 -8.61
CA ILE A 11 -5.53 10.05 -7.45
C ILE A 11 -6.42 9.69 -6.26
N ARG A 12 -6.46 8.39 -5.93
CA ARG A 12 -7.30 7.80 -4.85
C ARG A 12 -7.21 8.58 -3.53
N LEU A 13 -6.05 9.15 -3.24
CA LEU A 13 -5.77 9.85 -1.98
C LEU A 13 -6.02 11.37 -2.02
N LEU A 14 -6.36 11.97 -3.17
CA LEU A 14 -6.47 13.43 -3.30
C LEU A 14 -7.56 14.00 -2.38
N LYS A 15 -8.69 13.31 -2.24
CA LYS A 15 -9.77 13.71 -1.33
C LYS A 15 -9.27 13.81 0.12
N TRP A 16 -8.43 12.87 0.55
CA TRP A 16 -7.85 12.85 1.89
C TRP A 16 -6.83 13.97 2.11
N TYR A 17 -6.01 14.27 1.10
CA TYR A 17 -5.10 15.42 1.15
C TYR A 17 -5.84 16.74 1.26
N LEU A 18 -6.95 16.94 0.52
CA LEU A 18 -7.76 18.14 0.63
C LEU A 18 -8.31 18.32 2.04
N VAL A 19 -8.89 17.26 2.63
CA VAL A 19 -9.39 17.29 4.01
C VAL A 19 -8.27 17.61 5.00
N ALA A 20 -7.09 17.00 4.84
CA ALA A 20 -5.95 17.26 5.72
C ALA A 20 -5.46 18.72 5.63
N ILE A 21 -5.37 19.31 4.43
CA ILE A 21 -4.98 20.71 4.23
C ILE A 21 -6.02 21.65 4.83
N THR A 22 -7.31 21.40 4.62
CA THR A 22 -8.38 22.20 5.21
C THR A 22 -8.32 22.16 6.73
N LEU A 23 -8.15 20.98 7.33
CA LEU A 23 -8.02 20.84 8.78
C LEU A 23 -6.78 21.57 9.33
N PHE A 24 -5.64 21.45 8.64
CA PHE A 24 -4.41 22.15 9.01
C PHE A 24 -4.55 23.68 8.92
N ALA A 25 -5.27 24.18 7.91
CA ALA A 25 -5.57 25.61 7.78
C ALA A 25 -6.46 26.12 8.94
N ILE A 26 -7.46 25.33 9.34
CA ILE A 26 -8.32 25.65 10.50
C ILE A 26 -7.48 25.74 11.78
N ILE A 27 -6.56 24.80 12.01
CA ILE A 27 -5.66 24.83 13.18
C ILE A 27 -4.78 26.08 13.15
N THR A 28 -4.22 26.42 11.99
CA THR A 28 -3.39 27.62 11.81
C THR A 28 -4.15 28.91 12.15
N LEU A 29 -5.42 29.00 11.72
CA LEU A 29 -6.27 30.16 11.95
C LEU A 29 -6.73 30.30 13.40
N LEU A 30 -7.14 29.18 14.03
CA LEU A 30 -7.69 29.20 15.39
C LEU A 30 -6.62 29.18 16.48
N SER A 31 -5.46 28.58 16.21
CA SER A 31 -4.43 28.34 17.22
C SER A 31 -3.03 28.30 16.60
N PRO A 32 -2.50 29.44 16.11
CA PRO A 32 -1.21 29.50 15.42
C PRO A 32 -0.04 29.06 16.32
N GLN A 33 -0.17 29.21 17.64
CA GLN A 33 0.81 28.72 18.60
C GLN A 33 0.95 27.19 18.61
N GLN A 34 -0.04 26.44 18.10
CA GLN A 34 0.00 24.97 18.07
C GLN A 34 0.78 24.40 16.88
N LEU A 35 1.16 25.23 15.90
CA LEU A 35 1.91 24.77 14.73
C LEU A 35 3.19 24.00 15.08
N PRO A 36 4.04 24.46 16.03
CA PRO A 36 5.24 23.72 16.42
C PRO A 36 4.91 22.35 17.03
N VAL A 37 3.83 22.26 17.81
CA VAL A 37 3.41 21.02 18.47
C VAL A 37 2.86 20.01 17.46
N VAL A 38 2.05 20.46 16.51
CA VAL A 38 1.52 19.60 15.43
C VAL A 38 2.66 19.13 14.53
N ALA A 39 3.59 20.02 14.16
CA ALA A 39 4.77 19.66 13.37
C ALA A 39 5.63 18.62 14.11
N TYR A 40 5.85 18.79 15.41
CA TYR A 40 6.59 17.84 16.24
C TYR A 40 5.91 16.46 16.26
N LYS A 41 4.60 16.39 16.52
CA LYS A 41 3.86 15.13 16.54
C LYS A 41 3.86 14.42 15.18
N LEU A 42 3.70 15.17 14.09
CA LEU A 42 3.79 14.61 12.74
C LEU A 42 5.20 14.10 12.44
N ALA A 43 6.24 14.84 12.82
CA ALA A 43 7.62 14.41 12.64
C ALA A 43 7.90 13.11 13.40
N LEU A 44 7.40 12.95 14.63
CA LEU A 44 7.52 11.70 15.38
C LEU A 44 6.83 10.52 14.67
N VAL A 45 5.60 10.70 14.20
CA VAL A 45 4.87 9.65 13.48
C VAL A 45 5.61 9.22 12.21
N LEU A 46 6.10 10.20 11.43
CA LEU A 46 6.86 9.93 10.21
C LEU A 46 8.19 9.22 10.50
N LEU A 47 8.95 9.71 11.48
CA LEU A 47 10.21 9.09 11.89
C LEU A 47 9.98 7.65 12.36
N SER A 48 8.94 7.44 13.17
CA SER A 48 8.58 6.12 13.66
C SER A 48 8.19 5.16 12.54
N ALA A 49 7.45 5.61 11.52
CA ALA A 49 7.11 4.79 10.37
C ALA A 49 8.37 4.37 9.58
N VAL A 50 9.32 5.29 9.39
CA VAL A 50 10.59 4.99 8.72
C VAL A 50 11.41 3.98 9.51
N ILE A 51 11.54 4.16 10.82
CA ILE A 51 12.26 3.23 11.70
C ILE A 51 11.58 1.86 11.72
N GLY A 52 10.26 1.81 11.90
CA GLY A 52 9.50 0.57 11.93
C GLY A 52 9.64 -0.25 10.63
N TYR A 53 9.65 0.42 9.48
CA TYR A 53 9.90 -0.22 8.20
C TYR A 53 11.32 -0.79 8.08
N HIS A 54 12.34 -0.03 8.48
CA HIS A 54 13.72 -0.52 8.47
C HIS A 54 13.93 -1.69 9.42
N LEU A 55 13.30 -1.64 10.59
CA LEU A 55 13.34 -2.70 11.59
C LEU A 55 12.70 -3.99 11.08
N ASP A 56 11.53 -3.93 10.43
CA ASP A 56 10.94 -5.12 9.80
C ASP A 56 11.87 -5.73 8.73
N ARG A 57 12.49 -4.88 7.91
CA ARG A 57 13.38 -5.34 6.83
C ARG A 57 14.70 -5.93 7.36
N ALA A 58 15.23 -5.41 8.47
CA ALA A 58 16.44 -5.90 9.12
C ALA A 58 16.21 -7.25 9.83
N LEU A 59 15.06 -7.42 10.48
CA LEU A 59 14.72 -8.65 11.20
C LEU A 59 14.40 -9.82 10.26
N PHE A 60 13.82 -9.54 9.08
CA PHE A 60 13.33 -10.58 8.19
C PHE A 60 13.71 -10.35 6.71
N PRO A 61 14.99 -10.52 6.32
CA PRO A 61 15.44 -10.28 4.96
C PRO A 61 14.76 -11.17 3.91
N TYR A 62 14.38 -12.41 4.26
CA TYR A 62 13.82 -13.40 3.33
C TYR A 62 12.29 -13.43 3.23
N ALA A 63 11.58 -12.80 4.17
CA ALA A 63 10.11 -12.83 4.23
C ALA A 63 9.48 -11.63 3.52
N SER A 64 9.81 -11.45 2.23
CA SER A 64 9.23 -10.37 1.41
C SER A 64 7.90 -10.80 0.78
N PRO A 65 6.81 -10.02 0.90
CA PRO A 65 5.50 -10.30 0.31
C PRO A 65 5.56 -10.58 -1.19
N GLY A 66 6.45 -9.91 -1.91
CA GLY A 66 6.62 -10.09 -3.35
C GLY A 66 7.15 -11.48 -3.73
N GLY A 67 7.83 -12.18 -2.82
CA GLY A 67 8.35 -13.53 -3.08
C GLY A 67 7.29 -14.63 -3.04
N TYR A 68 6.06 -14.32 -2.63
CA TYR A 68 4.94 -15.28 -2.61
C TYR A 68 3.99 -15.13 -3.80
N LEU A 69 4.26 -14.17 -4.70
CA LEU A 69 3.47 -13.95 -5.91
C LEU A 69 3.80 -15.03 -6.94
N TYR A 70 2.81 -15.40 -7.76
CA TYR A 70 2.99 -16.38 -8.85
C TYR A 70 4.01 -15.88 -9.89
N ASN A 71 3.97 -14.58 -10.20
CA ASN A 71 4.88 -13.90 -11.10
C ASN A 71 5.43 -12.63 -10.44
N ASP A 72 6.66 -12.22 -10.77
CA ASP A 72 7.23 -10.96 -10.25
C ASP A 72 6.48 -9.76 -10.83
N TRP A 73 5.79 -9.02 -9.95
CA TRP A 73 5.05 -7.82 -10.31
C TRP A 73 5.91 -6.71 -10.95
N LYS A 74 7.25 -6.76 -10.82
CA LYS A 74 8.15 -5.82 -11.47
C LYS A 74 8.39 -6.13 -12.94
N GLU A 75 8.35 -7.41 -13.29
CA GLU A 75 8.57 -7.88 -14.65
C GLU A 75 7.26 -7.87 -15.45
N PHE A 76 6.14 -8.16 -14.76
CA PHE A 76 4.83 -8.27 -15.37
C PHE A 76 3.94 -7.07 -15.02
N GLY A 77 3.55 -6.31 -16.04
CA GLY A 77 2.67 -5.16 -15.89
C GLY A 77 1.26 -5.53 -15.41
N PRO A 78 0.49 -4.54 -14.91
CA PRO A 78 -0.87 -4.74 -14.38
C PRO A 78 -1.81 -5.48 -15.34
N ASP A 79 -1.67 -5.22 -16.64
CA ASP A 79 -2.55 -5.79 -17.67
C ASP A 79 -2.08 -7.18 -18.16
N PHE A 80 -1.05 -7.78 -17.56
CA PHE A 80 -0.42 -9.01 -18.08
C PHE A 80 -1.41 -10.17 -18.19
N TYR A 81 -2.10 -10.51 -17.09
CA TYR A 81 -3.10 -11.58 -17.08
C TYR A 81 -4.32 -11.25 -17.95
N THR A 82 -4.73 -9.98 -18.00
CA THR A 82 -5.82 -9.49 -18.84
C THR A 82 -5.52 -9.71 -20.32
N LYS A 83 -4.29 -9.41 -20.77
CA LYS A 83 -3.86 -9.63 -22.15
C LYS A 83 -3.80 -11.11 -22.49
N GLN A 84 -3.23 -11.92 -21.60
CA GLN A 84 -3.12 -13.36 -21.79
C GLN A 84 -4.52 -14.01 -21.91
N TYR A 85 -5.47 -13.58 -21.09
CA TYR A 85 -6.86 -14.03 -21.17
C TYR A 85 -7.53 -13.65 -22.50
N ILE A 86 -7.38 -12.40 -22.97
CA ILE A 86 -7.93 -11.95 -24.27
C ILE A 86 -7.30 -12.74 -25.42
N GLU A 87 -5.99 -12.99 -25.40
CA GLU A 87 -5.30 -13.78 -26.42
C GLU A 87 -5.78 -15.24 -26.46
N SER A 88 -6.04 -15.85 -25.30
CA SER A 88 -6.62 -17.19 -25.21
C SER A 88 -8.04 -17.25 -25.79
N LEU A 89 -8.86 -16.22 -25.56
CA LEU A 89 -10.20 -16.12 -26.17
C LEU A 89 -10.13 -15.98 -27.69
N GLU A 90 -9.20 -15.18 -28.22
CA GLU A 90 -9.00 -15.02 -29.66
C GLU A 90 -8.59 -16.33 -30.36
N LYS A 91 -7.88 -17.22 -29.66
CA LYS A 91 -7.42 -18.51 -30.19
C LYS A 91 -8.45 -19.64 -30.11
N ASN A 92 -9.68 -19.39 -29.60
CA ASN A 92 -10.71 -20.42 -29.36
C ASN A 92 -10.20 -21.63 -28.52
N GLU A 93 -9.15 -21.44 -27.75
CA GLU A 93 -8.71 -22.39 -26.74
C GLU A 93 -9.69 -22.28 -25.57
N GLN A 94 -10.28 -23.39 -25.10
CA GLN A 94 -10.99 -23.34 -23.83
C GLN A 94 -9.96 -22.95 -22.78
N PRO A 95 -10.14 -21.83 -22.05
CA PRO A 95 -9.22 -21.52 -20.98
C PRO A 95 -9.40 -22.60 -19.92
N GLU A 96 -8.52 -23.60 -19.91
CA GLU A 96 -8.47 -24.65 -18.90
C GLU A 96 -8.35 -23.97 -17.55
N ALA A 97 -9.47 -23.83 -16.81
CA ALA A 97 -9.47 -23.37 -15.42
C ALA A 97 -8.36 -22.34 -15.11
N ILE A 98 -8.20 -21.32 -15.97
CA ILE A 98 -7.52 -20.06 -15.61
C ILE A 98 -8.59 -19.35 -14.78
N ASP A 99 -8.75 -19.97 -13.62
CA ASP A 99 -9.93 -20.06 -12.79
C ASP A 99 -10.22 -18.67 -12.24
N SER A 100 -11.48 -18.43 -11.89
CA SER A 100 -11.96 -17.22 -11.22
C SER A 100 -11.10 -16.80 -10.00
N LYS A 101 -10.15 -17.63 -9.55
CA LYS A 101 -9.08 -17.34 -8.58
C LYS A 101 -8.02 -16.33 -9.02
N MET A 102 -7.75 -16.14 -10.32
CA MET A 102 -6.74 -15.18 -10.82
C MET A 102 -7.30 -13.76 -11.09
N CYS A 103 -8.47 -13.41 -10.53
CA CYS A 103 -9.00 -12.04 -10.63
C CYS A 103 -8.15 -10.97 -9.90
N ALA A 104 -7.10 -11.38 -9.18
CA ALA A 104 -6.14 -10.46 -8.61
C ALA A 104 -5.11 -10.06 -9.67
N GLU A 105 -4.86 -8.75 -9.78
CA GLU A 105 -3.83 -8.18 -10.67
C GLU A 105 -2.44 -8.80 -10.42
N TYR A 106 -2.18 -9.24 -9.18
CA TYR A 106 -1.01 -10.01 -8.78
C TYR A 106 -1.42 -11.19 -7.87
N PRO A 107 -1.63 -12.40 -8.41
CA PRO A 107 -2.06 -13.56 -7.64
C PRO A 107 -0.92 -14.12 -6.77
N VAL A 108 -1.28 -14.52 -5.54
CA VAL A 108 -0.40 -15.22 -4.59
C VAL A 108 -0.53 -16.72 -4.81
N LEU A 109 0.57 -17.48 -4.69
CA LEU A 109 0.55 -18.94 -4.72
C LEU A 109 -0.39 -19.49 -3.64
N ASP A 110 -1.29 -20.40 -4.02
CA ASP A 110 -2.36 -20.89 -3.12
C ASP A 110 -1.80 -21.52 -1.84
N GLU A 111 -0.69 -22.26 -1.94
CA GLU A 111 0.03 -22.89 -0.83
C GLU A 111 0.64 -21.87 0.15
N TYR A 112 0.95 -20.67 -0.33
CA TYR A 112 1.62 -19.62 0.45
C TYR A 112 0.68 -18.50 0.90
N ARG A 113 -0.62 -18.61 0.64
CA ARG A 113 -1.61 -17.57 0.98
C ARG A 113 -1.62 -17.22 2.48
N THR A 114 -1.54 -18.23 3.33
CA THR A 114 -1.50 -18.06 4.79
C THR A 114 -0.20 -17.43 5.24
N LEU A 115 0.93 -17.87 4.67
CA LEU A 115 2.26 -17.30 4.95
C LEU A 115 2.32 -15.83 4.52
N PHE A 116 1.81 -15.50 3.33
CA PHE A 116 1.68 -14.13 2.84
C PHE A 116 0.86 -13.26 3.80
N ALA A 117 -0.31 -13.74 4.24
CA ALA A 117 -1.15 -13.01 5.19
C ALA A 117 -0.45 -12.79 6.55
N VAL A 118 0.19 -13.82 7.09
CA VAL A 118 0.95 -13.73 8.35
C VAL A 118 2.11 -12.73 8.23
N VAL A 119 2.83 -12.71 7.10
CA VAL A 119 3.91 -11.75 6.85
C VAL A 119 3.38 -10.31 6.81
N LEU A 120 2.23 -10.07 6.17
CA LEU A 120 1.60 -8.75 6.14
C LEU A 120 1.12 -8.30 7.53
N ILE A 121 0.51 -9.20 8.30
CA ILE A 121 0.06 -8.92 9.66
C ILE A 121 1.25 -8.62 10.56
N ARG A 122 2.31 -9.43 10.52
CA ARG A 122 3.55 -9.20 11.28
C ARG A 122 4.12 -7.82 11.00
N ARG A 123 4.22 -7.44 9.72
CA ARG A 123 4.67 -6.10 9.28
C ARG A 123 3.83 -5.00 9.88
N ALA A 124 2.51 -5.12 9.77
CA ALA A 124 1.59 -4.14 10.31
C ALA A 124 1.72 -4.02 11.84
N LEU A 125 1.87 -5.14 12.56
CA LEU A 125 2.02 -5.16 14.01
C LEU A 125 3.35 -4.55 14.47
N ILE A 126 4.47 -4.88 13.83
CA ILE A 126 5.78 -4.30 14.15
C ILE A 126 5.75 -2.79 13.94
N VAL A 127 5.30 -2.32 12.77
CA VAL A 127 5.24 -0.89 12.46
C VAL A 127 4.29 -0.17 13.43
N SER A 128 3.13 -0.77 13.75
CA SER A 128 2.19 -0.19 14.71
C SER A 128 2.76 -0.11 16.11
N ALA A 129 3.47 -1.16 16.58
CA ALA A 129 4.10 -1.17 17.88
C ALA A 129 5.18 -0.09 18.01
N VAL A 130 5.98 0.13 16.97
CA VAL A 130 6.98 1.21 16.95
C VAL A 130 6.29 2.58 16.97
N ILE A 131 5.24 2.78 16.17
CA ILE A 131 4.44 4.03 16.16
C ILE A 131 3.85 4.31 17.53
N PHE A 132 3.18 3.34 18.16
CA PHE A 132 2.62 3.52 19.49
C PHE A 132 3.70 3.75 20.54
N GLY A 133 4.81 3.02 20.49
CA GLY A 133 5.93 3.22 21.42
C GLY A 133 6.50 4.64 21.36
N VAL A 134 6.72 5.16 20.15
CA VAL A 134 7.26 6.52 19.94
C VAL A 134 6.23 7.60 20.28
N THR A 135 4.96 7.38 19.99
CA THR A 135 3.90 8.41 20.15
C THR A 135 3.26 8.44 21.54
N LEU A 136 3.27 7.33 22.30
CA LEU A 136 2.79 7.27 23.68
C LEU A 136 3.90 7.50 24.71
N GLY A 137 5.15 7.21 24.35
CA GLY A 137 6.30 7.34 25.24
C GLY A 137 6.87 8.75 25.40
N LEU A 138 6.28 9.75 24.73
CA LEU A 138 6.71 11.16 24.68
C LEU A 138 5.57 12.11 25.04
#